data_AF-A0A1Q4DLM7-F1
#
_entry.id   AF-A0A1Q4DLM7-F1
#
_cell.length_a   1.000
_cell.length_b   1.000
_cell.length_c   1.000
_cell.angle_alpha   90.00
_cell.angle_beta   90.00
_cell.angle_gamma   90.00
#
_symmetry.space_group_name_H-M   'P 1'
#
loop_
_entity.id
_entity.type
_entity.pdbx_description
1 polymer ?
#
loop_
_entity_poly.entity_id
_entity_poly.type
_entity_poly.pdbx_seq_one_letter_code
_entity_poly.pdbx_strand_id
1 'polypeptide(L)'
;MPALIMDAVPVGLSAAANGLNSLMRAVGTALSSSVTAVVLAGLTAGVGSAVLPSAAGIQVALLISAGASIVGLGVTLLIPRRVAAASVPDAALTPAAP
;
A
#
# COMPACT_ATOMS: atom_id res chain seq x y z
N MET A 1 2.50 9.41 -1.20
CA MET A 1 3.41 9.22 -2.36
C MET A 1 2.67 8.80 -3.64
N PRO A 2 1.76 9.61 -4.22
CA PRO A 2 1.29 9.41 -5.61
C PRO A 2 2.23 10.06 -6.65
N ALA A 3 3.13 10.95 -6.21
CA ALA A 3 4.00 11.76 -7.07
C ALA A 3 4.83 10.93 -8.07
N LEU A 4 5.39 9.79 -7.66
CA LEU A 4 6.20 8.93 -8.54
C LEU A 4 5.41 8.26 -9.67
N ILE A 5 4.11 8.04 -9.48
CA ILE A 5 3.22 7.45 -10.50
C ILE A 5 2.79 8.54 -11.48
N MET A 6 2.52 9.74 -10.97
CA MET A 6 2.07 10.88 -11.77
C MET A 6 3.18 11.43 -12.67
N ASP A 7 4.44 11.33 -12.25
CA ASP A 7 5.63 11.69 -13.05
C ASP A 7 5.88 10.73 -14.23
N ALA A 8 5.40 9.48 -14.13
CA ALA A 8 5.61 8.45 -15.14
C ALA A 8 4.47 8.34 -16.17
N VAL A 9 3.38 9.10 -15.99
CA VAL A 9 2.14 8.98 -16.76
C VAL A 9 1.82 10.33 -17.44
N PRO A 10 1.50 10.37 -18.74
CA PRO A 10 1.06 11.60 -19.41
C PRO A 10 -0.09 12.26 -18.67
N VAL A 11 -0.11 13.60 -18.59
CA VAL A 11 -1.07 14.39 -17.78
C VAL A 11 -2.55 14.01 -17.97
N GLY A 12 -2.95 13.54 -19.16
CA GLY A 12 -4.31 13.08 -19.45
C GLY A 12 -4.70 11.70 -18.88
N LEU A 13 -3.75 10.91 -18.39
CA LEU A 13 -3.97 9.54 -17.87
C LEU A 13 -3.74 9.42 -16.35
N SER A 14 -3.47 10.55 -15.70
CA SER A 14 -3.22 10.69 -14.26
C SER A 14 -4.34 10.16 -13.37
N ALA A 15 -5.61 10.32 -13.77
CA ALA A 15 -6.77 9.80 -13.03
C ALA A 15 -6.77 8.26 -12.94
N ALA A 16 -6.42 7.58 -14.04
CA ALA A 16 -6.29 6.11 -14.07
C ALA A 16 -5.15 5.63 -13.17
N ALA A 17 -4.04 6.36 -13.15
CA ALA A 17 -2.87 6.03 -12.35
C ALA A 17 -3.14 6.14 -10.83
N ASN A 18 -3.86 7.20 -10.42
CA ASN A 18 -4.28 7.37 -9.02
C ASN A 18 -5.35 6.35 -8.59
N GLY A 19 -6.28 6.01 -9.51
CA GLY A 19 -7.25 4.93 -9.31
C GLY A 19 -6.57 3.59 -9.08
N LEU A 20 -5.57 3.25 -9.90
CA LEU A 20 -4.80 2.01 -9.76
C LEU A 20 -4.06 1.95 -8.42
N ASN A 21 -3.40 3.03 -8.00
CA ASN A 21 -2.73 3.09 -6.70
C ASN A 21 -3.72 2.86 -5.54
N SER A 22 -4.89 3.49 -5.62
CA SER A 22 -5.95 3.32 -4.61
C SER A 22 -6.48 1.88 -4.58
N LEU A 23 -6.68 1.27 -5.75
CA LEU A 23 -7.10 -0.12 -5.89
C LEU A 23 -6.09 -1.08 -5.27
N MET A 24 -4.81 -0.96 -5.65
CA MET A 24 -3.76 -1.83 -5.13
C MET A 24 -3.62 -1.71 -3.62
N ARG A 25 -3.74 -0.49 -3.08
CA ARG A 25 -3.73 -0.27 -1.63
C ARG A 25 -4.92 -0.94 -0.96
N ALA A 26 -6.13 -0.78 -1.50
CA ALA A 26 -7.34 -1.40 -0.96
C ALA A 26 -7.25 -2.93 -0.97
N VAL A 27 -6.80 -3.53 -2.08
CA VAL A 27 -6.55 -4.96 -2.21
C VAL A 27 -5.54 -5.44 -1.17
N GLY A 28 -4.41 -4.74 -1.03
CA GLY A 28 -3.40 -5.06 -0.01
C GLY A 28 -3.97 -5.05 1.41
N THR A 29 -4.73 -4.00 1.77
CA THR A 29 -5.37 -3.92 3.09
C THR A 29 -6.42 -5.01 3.31
N ALA A 30 -7.21 -5.35 2.30
CA ALA A 30 -8.22 -6.40 2.41
C ALA A 30 -7.60 -7.78 2.64
N LEU A 31 -6.54 -8.10 1.89
CA LEU A 31 -5.79 -9.34 2.07
C LEU A 31 -5.12 -9.39 3.45
N SER A 32 -4.49 -8.31 3.89
CA SER A 32 -3.85 -8.23 5.22
C SER A 32 -4.85 -8.47 6.35
N SER A 33 -6.02 -7.84 6.29
CA SER A 33 -7.09 -8.04 7.27
C SER A 33 -7.66 -9.47 7.22
N SER A 34 -7.83 -10.04 6.03
CA SER A 34 -8.31 -11.42 5.86
C SER A 34 -7.36 -12.44 6.49
N VAL A 35 -6.07 -12.33 6.21
CA VAL A 35 -5.05 -13.21 6.79
C VAL A 35 -5.02 -13.09 8.31
N THR A 36 -5.05 -11.86 8.84
CA THR A 36 -5.08 -11.62 10.30
C THR A 36 -6.31 -12.23 10.94
N ALA A 37 -7.49 -12.06 10.34
CA ALA A 37 -8.74 -12.63 10.85
C ALA A 37 -8.71 -14.17 10.88
N VAL A 38 -8.22 -14.80 9.80
CA VAL A 38 -8.10 -16.27 9.71
C VAL A 38 -7.14 -16.81 10.78
N VAL A 39 -6.00 -16.16 10.97
CA VAL A 39 -5.00 -16.58 11.98
C VAL A 39 -5.57 -16.48 13.39
N LEU A 40 -6.20 -15.35 13.74
CA LEU A 40 -6.79 -15.15 15.07
C LEU A 40 -7.97 -16.09 15.32
N ALA A 41 -8.79 -16.36 14.30
CA ALA A 41 -9.92 -17.29 14.40
C ALA A 41 -9.46 -18.75 14.53
N GLY A 42 -8.33 -19.12 13.90
CA GLY A 42 -7.78 -20.47 13.98
C GLY A 42 -6.98 -20.75 15.25
N LEU A 43 -6.39 -19.73 15.87
CA LEU A 43 -5.49 -19.86 17.02
C LEU A 43 -6.11 -19.30 18.29
N THR A 44 -7.13 -19.98 18.79
CA THR A 44 -7.86 -19.58 20.00
C THR A 44 -7.46 -20.37 21.24
N ALA A 45 -7.58 -19.77 22.41
CA ALA A 45 -7.46 -20.44 23.71
C ALA A 45 -8.74 -20.23 24.54
N GLY A 46 -9.13 -21.26 25.28
CA GLY A 46 -10.22 -21.16 26.24
C GLY A 46 -9.76 -20.43 27.50
N VAL A 47 -10.49 -19.39 27.89
CA VAL A 47 -10.27 -18.64 29.13
C VAL A 47 -11.59 -18.61 29.90
N GLY A 48 -11.73 -19.51 30.88
CA GLY A 48 -13.00 -19.70 31.59
C GLY A 48 -14.09 -20.20 30.63
N SER A 49 -15.17 -19.43 30.48
CA SER A 49 -16.27 -19.72 29.56
C SER A 49 -16.13 -19.05 28.17
N ALA A 50 -15.09 -18.25 27.95
CA ALA A 50 -14.88 -17.52 26.71
C ALA A 50 -13.78 -18.15 25.84
N VAL A 51 -13.93 -18.04 24.52
CA VAL A 51 -12.90 -18.39 23.53
C VAL A 51 -12.32 -17.09 22.97
N LEU A 52 -11.03 -16.87 23.19
CA LEU A 52 -10.32 -15.66 22.76
C LEU A 52 -9.10 -16.04 21.91
N PRO A 53 -8.63 -15.18 20.98
CA PRO A 53 -7.35 -15.38 20.33
C PRO A 53 -6.25 -15.60 21.37
N SER A 54 -5.45 -16.63 21.14
CA SER A 54 -4.32 -16.97 22.00
C SER A 54 -3.19 -15.95 21.84
N ALA A 55 -2.33 -15.84 22.86
CA ALA A 55 -1.12 -15.02 22.77
C ALA A 55 -0.23 -15.45 21.58
N ALA A 56 -0.13 -16.76 21.33
CA ALA A 56 0.55 -17.30 20.16
C ALA A 56 -0.11 -16.85 18.85
N GLY A 57 -1.45 -16.84 18.79
CA GLY A 57 -2.19 -16.37 17.61
C GLY A 57 -1.88 -14.91 17.25
N ILE A 58 -1.80 -14.03 18.25
CA ILE A 58 -1.41 -12.63 18.06
C ILE A 58 0.04 -12.53 17.56
N GLN A 59 0.97 -13.27 18.17
CA GLN A 59 2.37 -13.28 17.76
C GLN A 59 2.54 -13.78 16.31
N VAL A 60 1.83 -14.84 15.93
CA VAL A 60 1.85 -15.39 14.57
C VAL A 60 1.34 -14.36 13.56
N ALA A 61 0.23 -13.67 13.85
CA ALA A 61 -0.30 -12.62 12.98
C ALA A 61 0.70 -11.46 12.79
N LEU A 62 1.38 -11.04 13.86
CA LEU A 62 2.42 -10.01 13.81
C LEU A 62 3.64 -10.48 12.99
N LEU A 63 4.10 -11.72 13.19
CA LEU A 63 5.22 -12.29 12.44
C LEU A 63 4.92 -12.41 10.95
N ILE A 64 3.70 -12.82 10.58
CA ILE A 64 3.25 -12.85 9.18
C ILE A 64 3.29 -11.44 8.58
N SER A 65 2.77 -10.45 9.30
CA SER A 65 2.72 -9.05 8.83
C SER A 65 4.12 -8.45 8.68
N ALA A 66 5.03 -8.75 9.62
CA ALA A 66 6.43 -8.34 9.55
C ALA A 66 7.14 -8.98 8.34
N GLY A 67 6.95 -10.29 8.13
CA GLY A 67 7.48 -11.01 6.97
C GLY A 67 6.95 -10.45 5.64
N ALA A 68 5.64 -10.20 5.55
CA ALA A 68 5.03 -9.59 4.37
C ALA A 68 5.61 -8.20 4.05
N SER A 69 5.91 -7.41 5.08
CA SER A 69 6.54 -6.09 4.92
C SER A 69 7.96 -6.19 4.37
N ILE A 70 8.75 -7.17 4.83
CA ILE A 70 10.10 -7.44 4.30
C ILE A 70 10.03 -7.86 2.83
N VAL A 71 9.07 -8.72 2.47
CA VAL A 71 8.83 -9.10 1.06
C VAL A 71 8.48 -7.88 0.23
N GLY A 72 7.59 -7.00 0.71
CA GLY A 72 7.24 -5.75 0.03
C GLY A 72 8.44 -4.82 -0.18
N LEU A 73 9.32 -4.72 0.81
CA LEU A 73 10.59 -3.99 0.68
C LEU A 73 11.49 -4.63 -0.38
N GLY A 74 11.63 -5.95 -0.37
CA GLY A 74 12.38 -6.69 -1.39
C GLY A 74 11.85 -6.43 -2.80
N VAL A 75 10.53 -6.46 -3.00
CA VAL A 75 9.90 -6.13 -4.29
C VAL A 75 10.19 -4.69 -4.69
N THR A 76 10.17 -3.75 -3.73
CA THR A 76 10.49 -2.34 -3.99
C THR A 76 11.90 -2.15 -4.52
N LEU A 77 12.87 -2.94 -4.07
CA LEU A 77 14.26 -2.89 -4.55
C LEU A 77 14.41 -3.30 -6.03
N LEU A 78 13.44 -4.04 -6.58
CA LEU A 78 13.43 -4.45 -7.99
C LEU A 78 12.96 -3.33 -8.92
N ILE A 79 12.43 -2.21 -8.40
CA ILE A 79 11.92 -1.11 -9.21
C ILE A 79 13.09 -0.26 -9.73
N PRO A 80 13.29 -0.14 -11.07
CA PRO A 80 14.37 0.68 -11.63
C PRO A 80 14.15 2.17 -11.32
N ARG A 81 15.19 2.86 -10.82
CA ARG A 81 15.16 4.31 -10.61
C ARG A 81 15.16 5.03 -11.96
N ARG A 82 14.01 5.53 -12.42
CA ARG A 82 13.94 6.51 -13.51
C ARG A 82 14.19 7.92 -12.95
N VAL A 83 15.14 8.64 -13.54
CA VAL A 83 15.41 10.05 -13.21
C VAL A 83 14.25 10.88 -13.74
N ALA A 84 13.53 11.57 -12.85
CA ALA A 84 12.47 12.50 -13.23
C ALA A 84 13.05 13.59 -14.16
N ALA A 85 12.47 13.73 -15.35
CA ALA A 85 12.79 14.84 -16.23
C ALA A 85 12.33 16.13 -15.57
N ALA A 86 13.23 17.12 -15.48
CA ALA A 86 12.97 18.41 -14.83
C ALA A 86 11.64 19.01 -15.30
N SER A 87 10.77 19.34 -14.35
CA SER A 87 9.55 20.12 -14.60
C SER A 87 9.92 21.46 -15.24
N VAL A 88 9.43 21.71 -16.46
CA VAL A 88 9.53 23.01 -17.11
C VAL A 88 8.71 24.01 -16.28
N PRO A 89 9.29 25.14 -15.80
CA PRO A 89 8.58 26.11 -14.99
C PRO A 89 7.34 26.67 -15.70
N ASP A 90 6.22 26.66 -14.98
CA ASP A 90 4.91 27.18 -15.37
C ASP A 90 4.88 28.73 -15.40
N ALA A 91 5.81 29.32 -16.17
CA ALA A 91 5.95 30.76 -16.33
C ALA A 91 5.24 31.29 -17.60
N ALA A 92 4.55 30.43 -18.35
CA ALA A 92 3.99 30.76 -19.66
C ALA A 92 2.46 30.98 -19.68
N LEU A 93 1.76 30.85 -18.56
CA LEU A 93 0.31 31.07 -18.47
C LEU A 93 -0.02 32.29 -17.61
N THR A 94 0.45 33.47 -18.02
CA THR A 94 -0.15 34.75 -17.64
C THR A 94 -1.20 35.10 -18.70
N PRO A 95 -2.51 35.02 -18.43
CA PRO A 95 -3.50 35.62 -19.31
C PRO A 95 -3.38 37.14 -19.15
N ALA A 96 -3.04 37.84 -20.24
CA ALA A 96 -3.17 39.28 -20.29
C ALA A 96 -4.64 39.65 -20.06
N ALA A 97 -4.89 40.45 -19.02
CA ALA A 97 -6.19 40.99 -18.67
C ALA A 97 -6.71 41.94 -19.77
N PRO A 98 -8.04 42.04 -19.95
CA PRO A 98 -8.70 43.29 -20.24
C PRO A 98 -9.14 44.01 -18.97
#